data_AF-A0A0W0VEB4-F1
#
_entry.id   AF-A0A0W0VEB4-F1
#
_cell.length_a   1.000
_cell.length_b   1.000
_cell.length_c   1.000
_cell.angle_alpha   90.00
_cell.angle_beta   90.00
_cell.angle_gamma   90.00
#
_symmetry.space_group_name_H-M   'P 1'
#
loop_
_entity.id
_entity.type
_entity.pdbx_description
1 polymer ?
#
loop_
_entity_poly.entity_id
_entity_poly.type
_entity_poly.pdbx_seq_one_letter_code
_entity_poly.pdbx_strand_id
1 'polypeptide(L)'
;MKLIQGFSFIELLLTLSIISGISLALLQQQVQIEQLLKQALYRAQASLLLDNNADRLMSGQSLSHPEKPFKLTMTKTTAEVLLNLNWGFSKQSNCCMLQRSLALD
;
A
#
# COMPACT_ATOMS: atom_id res chain seq x y z
N MET A 1 -24.00 -34.12 -44.95
CA MET A 1 -22.63 -34.51 -44.53
C MET A 1 -22.02 -33.31 -43.81
N LYS A 2 -21.81 -33.38 -42.48
CA LYS A 2 -21.21 -32.25 -41.74
C LYS A 2 -19.71 -32.25 -42.00
N LEU A 3 -19.21 -31.26 -42.74
CA LEU A 3 -17.78 -31.00 -42.88
C LEU A 3 -17.26 -30.56 -41.52
N ILE A 4 -16.51 -31.43 -40.85
CA ILE A 4 -15.74 -31.05 -39.67
C ILE A 4 -14.50 -30.32 -40.20
N GLN A 5 -14.57 -29.00 -40.31
CA GLN A 5 -13.40 -28.17 -40.59
C GLN A 5 -12.53 -28.15 -39.32
N GLY A 6 -11.35 -28.77 -39.40
CA GLY A 6 -10.33 -28.66 -38.35
C GLY A 6 -9.66 -27.29 -38.39
N PHE A 7 -9.11 -26.87 -37.26
CA PHE A 7 -8.32 -25.63 -37.18
C PHE A 7 -7.05 -25.73 -38.01
N SER A 8 -6.74 -24.66 -38.75
CA SER A 8 -5.45 -24.51 -39.42
C SER A 8 -4.33 -24.33 -38.39
N PHE A 9 -3.13 -24.80 -38.72
CA PHE A 9 -1.95 -24.61 -37.87
C PHE A 9 -1.67 -23.13 -37.57
N ILE A 10 -1.95 -22.23 -38.53
CA ILE A 10 -1.81 -20.78 -38.34
C ILE A 10 -2.83 -20.26 -37.32
N GLU A 11 -4.07 -20.73 -37.38
CA GLU A 11 -5.10 -20.34 -36.40
C GLU A 11 -4.74 -20.83 -35.00
N LEU A 12 -4.16 -22.03 -34.89
CA LEU A 12 -3.69 -22.58 -33.62
C LEU A 12 -2.49 -21.79 -33.06
N LEU A 13 -1.56 -21.36 -33.92
CA LEU A 13 -0.45 -20.50 -33.50
C LEU A 13 -0.92 -19.11 -33.06
N LEU A 14 -1.87 -18.52 -33.79
CA LEU A 14 -2.43 -17.22 -33.45
C LEU A 14 -3.18 -17.27 -32.12
N THR A 15 -4.03 -18.27 -31.93
CA THR A 15 -4.75 -18.48 -30.67
C THR A 15 -3.79 -18.72 -29.50
N LEU A 16 -2.76 -19.56 -29.67
CA LEU A 16 -1.75 -19.79 -28.65
C LEU A 16 -0.99 -18.50 -28.29
N SER A 17 -0.63 -17.71 -29.30
CA SER A 17 0.08 -16.43 -29.12
C SER A 17 -0.78 -15.43 -28.35
N ILE A 18 -2.06 -15.32 -28.70
CA ILE A 18 -3.02 -14.43 -28.02
C ILE A 18 -3.21 -14.86 -26.57
N ILE A 19 -3.46 -16.16 -26.31
CA ILE A 19 -3.65 -16.68 -24.95
C ILE A 19 -2.41 -16.45 -24.10
N SER A 20 -1.22 -16.67 -24.66
CA SER A 20 0.05 -16.44 -23.97
C SER A 20 0.25 -14.97 -23.65
N GLY A 21 -0.06 -14.07 -24.62
CA GLY A 21 0.03 -12.63 -24.43
C GLY A 21 -0.92 -12.11 -23.34
N ILE A 22 -2.17 -12.57 -23.34
CA ILE A 22 -3.16 -12.24 -22.30
C ILE A 22 -2.69 -12.75 -20.95
N SER A 23 -2.21 -14.00 -20.88
CA SER A 23 -1.73 -14.60 -19.63
C SER A 23 -0.56 -13.82 -19.04
N LEU A 24 0.38 -13.39 -19.89
CA LEU A 24 1.52 -12.58 -19.46
C LEU A 24 1.08 -11.20 -18.97
N ALA A 25 0.16 -10.55 -19.67
CA ALA A 25 -0.37 -9.25 -19.28
C ALA A 25 -1.11 -9.32 -17.93
N LEU A 26 -1.91 -10.36 -17.71
CA LEU A 26 -2.59 -10.61 -16.44
C LEU A 26 -1.61 -10.82 -15.29
N LEU A 27 -0.53 -11.59 -15.53
CA LEU A 27 0.51 -11.80 -14.52
C LEU A 27 1.20 -10.48 -14.13
N GLN A 28 1.51 -9.64 -15.12
CA GLN A 28 2.08 -8.30 -14.87
C GLN A 28 1.11 -7.41 -14.09
N GLN A 29 -0.17 -7.44 -14.46
CA GLN A 29 -1.21 -6.68 -13.77
C GLN A 29 -1.38 -7.13 -12.32
N GLN A 30 -1.34 -8.45 -12.07
CA GLN A 30 -1.45 -9.00 -10.71
C GLN A 30 -0.34 -8.47 -9.79
N VAL A 31 0.91 -8.47 -10.26
CA VAL A 31 2.05 -7.95 -9.47
C VAL A 31 1.85 -6.47 -9.12
N GLN A 32 1.36 -5.65 -10.05
CA GLN A 32 1.10 -4.23 -9.78
C GLN A 32 -0.03 -4.04 -8.77
N ILE A 33 -1.12 -4.80 -8.89
CA ILE A 33 -2.24 -4.75 -7.95
C ILE A 33 -1.80 -5.16 -6.54
N GLU A 34 -1.01 -6.22 -6.40
CA GLU A 34 -0.48 -6.65 -5.11
C GLU A 34 0.37 -5.57 -4.44
N GLN A 35 1.21 -4.86 -5.21
CA GLN A 35 2.00 -3.74 -4.70
C GLN A 35 1.12 -2.58 -4.23
N LEU A 36 0.11 -2.19 -5.01
CA LEU A 36 -0.83 -1.13 -4.64
C LEU A 36 -1.64 -1.50 -3.40
N LEU A 37 -2.13 -2.74 -3.33
CA LEU A 37 -2.87 -3.25 -2.17
C LEU A 37 -2.01 -3.21 -0.91
N LYS A 38 -0.75 -3.65 -1.00
CA LYS A 38 0.20 -3.59 0.12
C LYS A 38 0.44 -2.15 0.58
N GLN A 39 0.57 -1.21 -0.35
CA GLN A 39 0.72 0.22 -0.02
C GLN A 39 -0.53 0.78 0.68
N ALA A 40 -1.72 0.43 0.17
CA ALA A 40 -2.99 0.85 0.75
C ALA A 40 -3.17 0.30 2.17
N LEU A 41 -2.87 -0.99 2.39
CA LEU A 41 -2.91 -1.64 3.70
C LEU A 41 -1.98 -0.95 4.70
N TYR A 42 -0.73 -0.68 4.33
CA TYR A 42 0.17 0.02 5.24
C TYR A 42 -0.28 1.44 5.54
N ARG A 43 -0.83 2.16 4.56
CA ARG A 43 -1.37 3.52 4.78
C ARG A 43 -2.58 3.51 5.71
N ALA A 44 -3.48 2.55 5.55
CA ALA A 44 -4.63 2.38 6.43
C ALA A 44 -4.18 2.06 7.87
N GLN A 45 -3.25 1.13 8.02
CA GLN A 45 -2.67 0.77 9.32
C GLN A 45 -1.93 1.95 9.96
N ALA A 46 -1.18 2.71 9.15
CA ALA A 46 -0.50 3.92 9.60
C ALA A 46 -1.48 4.97 10.13
N SER A 47 -2.59 5.20 9.44
CA SER A 47 -3.62 6.13 9.89
C SER A 47 -4.19 5.69 11.24
N LEU A 48 -4.57 4.42 11.37
CA LEU A 48 -5.10 3.88 12.63
C LEU A 48 -4.09 4.00 13.77
N LEU A 49 -2.81 3.70 13.53
CA LEU A 49 -1.76 3.85 14.54
C LEU A 49 -1.57 5.30 14.96
N LEU A 50 -1.62 6.24 14.01
CA LEU A 50 -1.45 7.65 14.28
C LEU A 50 -2.65 8.21 15.07
N ASP A 51 -3.88 7.86 14.67
CA ASP A 51 -5.10 8.30 15.33
C ASP A 51 -5.20 7.72 16.75
N ASN A 52 -4.94 6.42 16.94
CA ASN A 52 -4.90 5.82 18.26
C ASN A 52 -3.84 6.46 19.16
N ASN A 53 -2.67 6.82 18.64
CA ASN A 53 -1.63 7.48 19.41
C ASN A 53 -1.95 8.94 19.73
N ALA A 54 -2.64 9.63 18.82
CA ALA A 54 -3.17 10.96 19.08
C ALA A 54 -4.17 10.93 20.25
N ASP A 55 -5.12 10.00 20.23
CA ASP A 55 -6.12 9.84 21.28
C ASP A 55 -5.48 9.47 22.63
N ARG A 56 -4.49 8.57 22.62
CA ARG A 56 -3.71 8.22 23.81
C ARG A 56 -3.01 9.44 24.40
N LEU A 57 -2.36 10.24 23.56
CA LEU A 57 -1.67 11.44 23.99
C LEU A 57 -2.63 12.47 24.59
N MET A 58 -3.77 12.72 23.92
CA MET A 58 -4.82 13.61 24.43
C MET A 58 -5.42 13.12 25.76
N SER A 59 -5.46 11.80 25.95
CA SER A 59 -5.93 11.17 27.19
C SER A 59 -4.86 11.07 28.28
N GLY A 60 -3.66 11.65 28.08
CA GLY A 60 -2.55 11.59 29.03
C GLY A 60 -1.89 10.20 29.16
N GLN A 61 -2.17 9.28 28.23
CA GLN A 61 -1.56 7.96 28.19
C GLN A 61 -0.24 7.98 27.42
N SER A 62 0.65 7.05 27.76
CA SER A 62 1.89 6.86 27.01
C SER A 62 1.62 6.38 25.58
N LEU A 63 2.45 6.82 24.64
CA LEU A 63 2.38 6.39 23.25
C LEU A 63 2.59 4.87 23.13
N SER A 64 1.83 4.26 22.24
CA SER A 64 2.05 2.91 21.75
C SER A 64 3.28 2.92 20.84
N HIS A 65 4.17 1.95 21.05
CA HIS A 65 5.33 1.74 20.18
C HIS A 65 4.90 0.78 19.06
N PRO A 66 4.77 1.25 17.81
CA PRO A 66 4.40 0.36 16.72
C PRO A 66 5.57 -0.55 16.35
N GLU A 67 5.24 -1.78 15.92
CA GLU A 67 6.25 -2.70 15.41
C GLU A 67 6.77 -2.26 14.03
N LYS A 68 7.94 -2.78 13.64
CA LYS A 68 8.48 -2.60 12.29
C LYS A 68 7.42 -3.05 11.27
N PRO A 69 7.20 -2.32 10.16
CA PRO A 69 8.05 -1.28 9.55
C PRO A 69 7.82 0.15 10.07
N PHE A 70 6.88 0.36 10.98
CA PHE A 70 6.45 1.68 11.38
C PHE A 70 7.41 2.27 12.42
N LYS A 71 7.69 3.57 12.32
CA LYS A 71 8.35 4.33 13.37
C LYS A 71 7.55 5.57 13.68
N LEU A 72 7.10 5.67 14.93
CA LEU A 72 6.43 6.84 15.46
C LEU A 72 7.47 7.74 16.12
N THR A 73 7.48 9.00 15.77
CA THR A 73 8.24 10.06 16.45
C THR A 73 7.28 11.14 16.91
N MET A 74 7.57 11.71 18.07
CA MET A 74 6.81 12.83 18.64
C MET A 74 7.75 14.01 18.79
N THR A 75 7.35 15.15 18.26
CA THR A 75 8.05 16.43 18.46
C THR A 75 7.09 17.39 19.14
N LYS A 76 7.46 17.85 20.34
CA LYS A 76 6.69 18.82 21.10
C LYS A 76 7.23 20.22 20.84
N THR A 77 6.36 21.13 20.48
CA THR A 77 6.62 22.57 20.40
C THR A 77 5.93 23.28 21.57
N THR A 78 6.07 24.60 21.66
CA THR A 78 5.44 25.40 22.73
C THR A 78 3.92 25.45 22.66
N ALA A 79 3.32 25.24 21.48
CA ALA A 79 1.87 25.33 21.27
C ALA A 79 1.24 24.01 20.79
N GLU A 80 2.03 23.14 20.16
CA GLU A 80 1.51 21.94 19.50
C GLU A 80 2.40 20.72 19.76
N VAL A 81 1.78 19.54 19.77
CA VAL A 81 2.47 18.26 19.65
C VAL A 81 2.27 17.72 18.24
N LEU A 82 3.38 17.52 17.52
CA LEU A 82 3.38 16.89 16.21
C LEU A 82 3.75 15.42 16.37
N LEU A 83 2.82 14.54 15.98
CA LEU A 83 3.04 13.10 15.86
C LEU A 83 3.35 12.77 14.40
N ASN A 84 4.49 12.13 14.17
CA ASN A 84 4.96 11.72 12.86
C ASN A 84 5.11 10.21 12.80
N LEU A 85 4.46 9.58 11.85
CA LEU A 85 4.56 8.15 11.60
C LEU A 85 5.15 7.90 10.22
N ASN A 86 6.28 7.19 10.16
CA ASN A 86 6.89 6.79 8.90
C ASN A 86 6.88 5.25 8.76
N TRP A 87 6.76 4.78 7.52
CA TRP A 87 6.91 3.36 7.18
C TRP A 87 7.68 3.25 5.86
N GLY A 88 8.97 2.94 5.98
CA GLY A 88 9.91 2.99 4.85
C GLY A 88 9.69 1.85 3.86
N PHE A 89 9.20 2.18 2.66
CA PHE A 89 9.11 1.24 1.53
C PHE A 89 9.55 1.82 0.18
N SER A 90 9.83 3.12 0.11
CA SER A 90 10.16 3.80 -1.15
C SER A 90 11.44 4.63 -1.02
N LYS A 91 12.26 4.62 -2.08
CA LYS A 91 13.41 5.52 -2.27
C LYS A 91 12.98 6.97 -2.57
N GLN A 92 11.68 7.24 -2.74
CA GLN A 92 11.17 8.60 -2.92
C GLN A 92 11.20 9.39 -1.61
N SER A 93 11.77 10.59 -1.68
CA SER A 93 12.15 11.44 -0.55
C SER A 93 11.00 12.01 0.30
N ASN A 94 9.74 11.66 0.03
CA ASN A 94 8.57 12.05 0.84
C ASN A 94 7.46 10.98 0.86
N CYS A 95 7.75 9.74 0.44
CA CYS A 95 6.74 8.69 0.53
C CYS A 95 6.57 8.24 1.98
N CYS A 96 5.35 7.81 2.26
CA CYS A 96 5.10 6.84 3.31
C CYS A 96 5.33 7.44 4.72
N MET A 97 4.86 8.68 4.88
CA MET A 97 4.78 9.41 6.14
C MET A 97 3.37 9.95 6.33
N LEU A 98 2.88 9.89 7.56
CA LEU A 98 1.71 10.64 8.01
C LEU A 98 2.11 11.47 9.22
N GLN A 99 1.52 12.66 9.31
CA GLN A 99 1.73 13.57 10.42
C GLN A 99 0.39 14.08 10.92
N ARG A 100 0.30 14.29 12.23
CA ARG A 100 -0.86 14.90 12.88
C ARG A 100 -0.37 15.90 13.91
N SER A 101 -0.83 17.14 13.78
CA SER A 101 -0.63 18.16 14.81
C SER A 101 -1.80 18.14 15.79
N LEU A 102 -1.47 18.31 17.07
CA LEU A 102 -2.41 18.36 18.19
C LEU A 102 -2.14 19.63 18.96
N ALA A 103 -3.16 20.48 19.13
CA ALA A 103 -3.07 21.67 19.97
C ALA A 103 -2.96 21.25 21.44
N LEU A 104 -2.06 21.92 22.17
CA LEU A 104 -2.00 21.81 23.63
C LEU A 104 -2.94 22.89 24.20
N ASP A 105 -4.12 22.46 24.65
CA ASP A 105 -5.03 23.30 25.45
C ASP A 105 -4.49 23.54 26.87
#